data_AF-A0A976DJW8-F1
#
_entry.id   AF-A0A976DJW8-F1
#
_cell.length_a   1.000
_cell.length_b   1.000
_cell.length_c   1.000
_cell.angle_alpha   90.00
_cell.angle_beta   90.00
_cell.angle_gamma   90.00
#
_symmetry.space_group_name_H-M   'P 1'
#
loop_
_entity.id
_entity.type
_entity.pdbx_description
1 polymer ?
#
loop_
_entity_poly.entity_id
_entity_poly.type
_entity_poly.pdbx_seq_one_letter_code
_entity_poly.pdbx_strand_id
1 'polypeptide(L)'
;DIVRWTYYALLIAEEKGITQANVEEVLASTTDEEVKRLLGASGDMGVKIGLDNAAFKNAIMAVGNYGEIFARNIGEGTSINLARGLNALWTQGGLQYAPPFR
;
A
#
# COMPACT_ATOMS: atom_id res chain seq x y z
N ASP A 1 -3.93 -9.09 -13.54
CA ASP A 1 -2.89 -8.20 -12.99
C ASP A 1 -3.40 -7.17 -12.00
N ILE A 2 -4.54 -6.51 -12.25
CA ILE A 2 -5.12 -5.49 -11.35
C ILE A 2 -5.20 -5.94 -9.89
N VAL A 3 -5.89 -7.05 -9.59
CA VAL A 3 -6.09 -7.55 -8.22
C VAL A 3 -4.76 -7.76 -7.47
N ARG A 4 -3.77 -8.35 -8.14
CA ARG A 4 -2.45 -8.63 -7.56
C ARG A 4 -1.73 -7.32 -7.24
N TRP A 5 -1.75 -6.36 -8.15
CA TRP A 5 -1.10 -5.06 -7.94
C TRP A 5 -1.82 -4.18 -6.94
N THR A 6 -3.15 -4.28 -6.82
CA THR A 6 -3.87 -3.62 -5.72
C THR A 6 -3.35 -4.14 -4.38
N TYR A 7 -3.23 -5.45 -4.22
CA TYR A 7 -2.69 -6.01 -2.98
C TYR A 7 -1.25 -5.54 -2.70
N TYR A 8 -0.36 -5.62 -3.69
CA TYR A 8 1.02 -5.16 -3.54
C TYR A 8 1.13 -3.67 -3.27
N ALA A 9 0.28 -2.84 -3.89
CA ALA A 9 0.27 -1.42 -3.62
C ALA A 9 -0.03 -1.10 -2.15
N LEU A 10 -0.97 -1.84 -1.53
CA LEU A 10 -1.30 -1.68 -0.11
C LEU A 10 -0.17 -2.12 0.82
N LEU A 11 0.58 -3.17 0.44
CA LEU A 11 1.77 -3.61 1.17
C LEU A 11 2.93 -2.62 1.05
N ILE A 12 3.23 -2.15 -0.17
CA ILE A 12 4.29 -1.16 -0.40
C ILE A 12 3.97 0.14 0.33
N ALA A 13 2.70 0.56 0.33
CA ALA A 13 2.27 1.71 1.10
C ALA A 13 2.59 1.55 2.59
N GLU A 14 2.29 0.38 3.18
CA GLU A 14 2.65 0.11 4.59
C GLU A 14 4.17 0.13 4.80
N GLU A 15 4.93 -0.55 3.94
CA GLU A 15 6.39 -0.61 4.03
C GLU A 15 7.05 0.77 3.91
N LYS A 16 6.47 1.66 3.10
CA LYS A 16 6.92 3.05 2.91
C LYS A 16 6.31 4.04 3.91
N GLY A 17 5.48 3.59 4.85
CA GLY A 17 4.83 4.46 5.85
C GLY A 17 3.76 5.39 5.26
N ILE A 18 3.21 5.06 4.10
CA ILE A 18 2.13 5.79 3.43
C ILE A 18 0.81 5.28 3.99
N THR A 19 0.00 6.19 4.50
CA THR A 19 -1.29 5.92 5.13
C THR A 19 -2.42 6.62 4.38
N GLN A 20 -3.66 6.29 4.73
CA GLN A 20 -4.82 7.03 4.23
C GLN A 20 -4.70 8.54 4.50
N ALA A 21 -4.11 8.91 5.65
CA ALA A 21 -4.05 10.29 6.12
C ALA A 21 -2.95 11.13 5.46
N ASN A 22 -1.84 10.53 5.02
CA ASN A 22 -0.66 11.27 4.54
C ASN A 22 -0.37 11.11 3.05
N VAL A 23 -1.12 10.27 2.31
CA VAL A 23 -0.79 9.91 0.92
C VAL A 23 -0.66 11.11 -0.04
N GLU A 24 -1.48 12.16 0.13
CA GLU A 24 -1.37 13.38 -0.69
C GLU A 24 -0.12 14.22 -0.31
N GLU A 25 0.21 14.29 0.98
CA GLU A 25 1.42 14.97 1.45
C GLU A 25 2.69 14.27 0.96
N VAL A 26 2.70 12.94 1.05
CA VAL A 26 3.81 12.12 0.55
C VAL A 26 3.96 12.30 -0.96
N LEU A 27 2.86 12.28 -1.73
CA LEU A 27 2.92 12.50 -3.17
C LEU A 27 3.53 13.86 -3.53
N ALA A 28 3.21 14.92 -2.79
CA ALA A 28 3.70 16.26 -3.04
C ALA A 28 5.19 16.45 -2.71
N SER A 29 5.76 15.64 -1.82
CA SER A 29 7.09 15.88 -1.23
C SER A 29 8.12 14.78 -1.49
N THR A 30 7.69 13.58 -1.87
CA THR A 30 8.58 12.43 -1.99
C THR A 30 9.60 12.56 -3.12
N THR A 31 10.83 12.12 -2.83
CA THR A 31 11.91 11.96 -3.82
C THR A 31 12.12 10.50 -4.22
N ASP A 32 11.41 9.55 -3.57
CA ASP A 32 11.49 8.13 -3.88
C ASP A 32 10.72 7.83 -5.18
N GLU A 33 11.46 7.41 -6.22
CA GLU A 33 10.91 7.11 -7.53
C GLU A 33 9.93 5.93 -7.52
N GLU A 34 10.10 4.96 -6.63
CA GLU A 34 9.13 3.86 -6.47
C GLU A 34 7.79 4.39 -5.94
N VAL A 35 7.85 5.29 -4.96
CA VAL A 35 6.65 5.94 -4.40
C VAL A 35 5.97 6.81 -5.46
N LYS A 36 6.73 7.58 -6.25
CA LYS A 36 6.16 8.36 -7.36
C LYS A 36 5.44 7.48 -8.37
N ARG A 37 6.00 6.32 -8.73
CA ARG A 37 5.35 5.37 -9.64
C ARG A 37 4.10 4.76 -9.04
N LEU A 38 4.19 4.31 -7.79
CA LEU A 38 3.07 3.73 -7.05
C LEU A 38 1.87 4.69 -6.97
N LEU A 39 2.15 5.97 -6.67
CA LEU A 39 1.13 6.99 -6.49
C LEU A 39 0.67 7.66 -7.80
N GLY A 40 1.24 7.27 -8.94
CA GLY A 40 0.85 7.75 -10.26
C GLY A 40 1.48 9.10 -10.68
N ALA A 41 2.50 9.58 -9.97
CA ALA A 41 3.25 10.79 -10.31
C ALA A 41 4.26 10.58 -11.45
N SER A 42 4.69 9.32 -11.67
CA SER A 42 5.58 8.94 -12.76
C SER A 42 5.26 7.53 -13.29
N GLY A 43 5.78 7.19 -14.46
CA GLY A 43 5.49 5.91 -15.12
C GLY A 43 4.08 5.82 -15.74
N ASP A 44 3.74 4.64 -16.23
CA ASP A 44 2.52 4.36 -17.02
C ASP A 44 1.88 3.01 -16.67
N MET A 45 2.19 2.46 -15.49
CA MET A 45 1.75 1.12 -15.09
C MET A 45 0.22 1.02 -15.03
N GLY A 46 -0.46 2.03 -14.50
CA GLY A 46 -1.94 2.06 -14.45
C GLY A 46 -2.53 1.98 -15.85
N VAL A 47 -2.04 2.82 -16.77
CA VAL A 47 -2.48 2.83 -18.18
C VAL A 47 -2.24 1.49 -18.87
N LYS A 48 -1.08 0.85 -18.65
CA LYS A 48 -0.74 -0.47 -19.21
C LYS A 48 -1.70 -1.58 -18.78
N ILE A 49 -2.35 -1.45 -17.63
CA ILE A 49 -3.33 -2.42 -17.13
C ILE A 49 -4.79 -1.93 -17.27
N GLY A 50 -5.02 -0.86 -18.04
CA GLY A 50 -6.36 -0.33 -18.34
C GLY A 50 -6.98 0.49 -17.20
N LEU A 51 -6.17 1.04 -16.31
CA LEU A 51 -6.59 1.89 -15.20
C LEU A 51 -6.02 3.31 -15.33
N ASP A 52 -6.57 4.23 -14.56
CA ASP A 52 -5.93 5.52 -14.32
C ASP A 52 -4.60 5.33 -13.57
N ASN A 53 -3.60 6.16 -13.85
CA ASN A 53 -2.29 6.06 -13.18
C ASN A 53 -2.37 6.29 -11.67
N ALA A 54 -3.37 7.02 -11.19
CA ALA A 54 -3.60 7.23 -9.76
C ALA A 54 -4.44 6.11 -9.11
N ALA A 55 -4.78 5.02 -9.82
CA ALA A 55 -5.68 3.99 -9.29
C ALA A 55 -5.21 3.38 -7.95
N PHE A 56 -3.90 3.17 -7.77
CA PHE A 56 -3.35 2.65 -6.52
C PHE A 56 -3.32 3.69 -5.40
N LYS A 57 -3.03 4.96 -5.72
CA LYS A 57 -3.24 6.09 -4.80
C LYS A 57 -4.68 6.13 -4.30
N ASN A 58 -5.65 6.02 -5.22
CA ASN A 58 -7.07 6.03 -4.91
C ASN A 58 -7.48 4.85 -4.02
N ALA A 59 -6.89 3.67 -4.23
CA ALA A 59 -7.10 2.53 -3.35
C ALA A 59 -6.59 2.83 -1.91
N ILE A 60 -5.38 3.37 -1.77
CA ILE A 60 -4.83 3.75 -0.46
C ILE A 60 -5.69 4.83 0.20
N MET A 61 -6.15 5.83 -0.55
CA MET A 61 -7.07 6.86 -0.04
C MET A 61 -8.42 6.29 0.40
N ALA A 62 -8.92 5.25 -0.27
CA ALA A 62 -10.21 4.67 0.03
C ALA A 62 -10.18 3.76 1.26
N VAL A 63 -9.13 2.96 1.42
CA VAL A 63 -9.10 1.89 2.43
C VAL A 63 -7.92 1.93 3.38
N GLY A 64 -6.94 2.81 3.20
CA GLY A 64 -5.65 2.79 3.90
C GLY A 64 -4.73 1.71 3.38
N ASN A 65 -3.50 1.65 3.92
CA ASN A 65 -2.54 0.60 3.61
C ASN A 65 -2.91 -0.76 4.25
N TYR A 66 -2.12 -1.80 3.98
CA TYR A 66 -2.40 -3.14 4.51
C TYR A 66 -2.47 -3.18 6.04
N GLY A 67 -1.54 -2.52 6.72
CA GLY A 67 -1.51 -2.43 8.18
C GLY A 67 -2.76 -1.75 8.76
N GLU A 68 -3.24 -0.66 8.15
CA GLU A 68 -4.47 0.04 8.54
C GLU A 68 -5.70 -0.86 8.37
N ILE A 69 -5.79 -1.57 7.24
CA ILE A 69 -6.87 -2.53 6.98
C ILE A 69 -6.85 -3.65 8.00
N PHE A 70 -5.67 -4.21 8.30
CA PHE A 70 -5.52 -5.27 9.28
C PHE A 70 -5.95 -4.80 10.68
N ALA A 71 -5.38 -3.67 11.12
CA ALA A 71 -5.59 -3.12 12.45
C ALA A 71 -7.06 -2.84 12.76
N ARG A 72 -7.81 -2.26 11.80
CA ARG A 72 -9.23 -1.90 12.03
C ARG A 72 -10.19 -3.08 12.01
N ASN A 73 -9.86 -4.16 11.31
CA ASN A 73 -10.79 -5.25 11.05
C ASN A 73 -10.56 -6.47 11.94
N ILE A 74 -9.29 -6.82 12.17
CA ILE A 74 -8.93 -8.06 12.88
C ILE A 74 -7.80 -7.86 13.91
N GLY A 75 -7.16 -6.69 13.95
CA GLY A 75 -6.02 -6.41 14.82
C GLY A 75 -6.35 -6.37 16.31
N GLU A 76 -5.32 -6.07 17.11
CA GLU A 76 -5.39 -6.08 18.59
C GLU A 76 -6.43 -5.10 19.17
N GLY A 77 -6.80 -4.05 18.42
CA GLY A 77 -7.86 -3.11 18.81
C GLY A 77 -9.29 -3.61 18.54
N THR A 78 -9.46 -4.83 18.01
CA THR A 78 -10.78 -5.39 17.64
C THR A 78 -11.17 -6.53 18.56
N SER A 79 -12.43 -6.98 18.50
CA SER A 79 -12.88 -8.16 19.26
C SER A 79 -12.17 -9.46 18.87
N ILE A 80 -11.55 -9.51 17.69
CA ILE A 80 -10.77 -10.66 17.21
C ILE A 80 -9.38 -10.67 17.86
N ASN A 81 -8.84 -9.50 18.19
CA ASN A 81 -7.57 -9.32 18.91
C ASN A 81 -6.40 -10.13 18.32
N LEU A 82 -6.24 -10.11 16.99
CA LEU A 82 -5.19 -10.86 16.31
C LEU A 82 -3.90 -10.04 16.22
N ALA A 83 -2.83 -10.55 16.82
CA ALA A 83 -1.48 -10.04 16.58
C ALA A 83 -1.04 -10.29 15.12
N ARG A 84 -0.16 -9.43 14.58
CA ARG A 84 0.27 -9.50 13.17
C ARG A 84 0.87 -10.86 12.79
N GLY A 85 1.78 -11.41 13.61
CA GLY A 85 2.41 -12.71 13.37
C GLY A 85 2.94 -12.85 11.93
N LEU A 86 2.56 -13.92 11.24
CA LEU A 86 2.95 -14.16 9.84
C LEU A 86 2.42 -13.09 8.86
N ASN A 87 1.39 -12.32 9.25
CA ASN A 87 0.85 -11.21 8.46
C ASN A 87 1.63 -9.90 8.68
N ALA A 88 2.71 -9.89 9.47
CA ALA A 88 3.63 -8.77 9.50
C ALA A 88 4.36 -8.60 8.15
N LEU A 89 4.91 -7.41 7.92
CA LEU A 89 5.83 -7.20 6.80
C LEU A 89 7.03 -8.13 6.92
N TRP A 90 7.59 -8.52 5.77
CA TRP A 90 8.79 -9.36 5.71
C TRP A 90 9.99 -8.76 6.46
N THR A 91 10.12 -7.42 6.45
CA THR A 91 11.13 -6.67 7.21
C THR A 91 10.89 -6.66 8.72
N GLN A 92 9.69 -7.06 9.16
CA GLN A 92 9.26 -7.10 10.56
C GLN A 92 9.05 -8.54 11.06
N GLY A 93 9.65 -9.52 10.39
CA GLY A 93 9.60 -10.93 10.78
C GLY A 93 8.35 -11.69 10.32
N GLY A 94 7.50 -11.09 9.48
CA GLY A 94 6.37 -11.77 8.84
C GLY A 94 6.68 -12.28 7.44
N LEU A 95 5.63 -12.59 6.69
CA LEU A 95 5.71 -13.15 5.33
C LEU A 95 5.14 -12.23 4.25
N GLN A 96 4.58 -11.09 4.64
CA GLN A 96 3.98 -10.18 3.67
C GLN A 96 5.07 -9.40 2.94
N TYR A 97 5.20 -9.73 1.65
CA TYR A 97 6.20 -9.18 0.75
C TYR A 97 5.53 -8.75 -0.56
N ALA A 98 5.86 -7.53 -1.00
CA ALA A 98 5.51 -7.05 -2.32
C ALA A 98 6.76 -6.97 -3.18
N PRO A 99 6.71 -7.44 -4.46
CA PRO A 99 7.78 -7.15 -5.40
C PRO A 99 7.87 -5.63 -5.63
N PRO A 100 9.07 -5.09 -5.89
CA PRO A 100 9.26 -3.66 -6.11
C PRO A 100 8.38 -3.11 -7.24
N PHE A 101 7.81 -1.92 -7.04
CA PHE A 101 6.99 -1.25 -8.04
C PHE A 101 7.89 -0.54 -9.06
N ARG A 102 8.09 -1.17 -10.23
CA ARG A 102 9.05 -0.73 -11.25
C ARG A 102 8.39 -0.43 -12.58
#